data_AF-A0A964NPC1-F1
#
_entry.id   AF-A0A964NPC1-F1
#
_cell.length_a   1.000
_cell.length_b   1.000
_cell.length_c   1.000
_cell.angle_alpha   90.00
_cell.angle_beta   90.00
_cell.angle_gamma   90.00
#
_symmetry.space_group_name_H-M   'P 1'
#
loop_
_entity.id
_entity.type
_entity.pdbx_description
1 polymer ?
#
loop_
_entity_poly.entity_id
_entity_poly.type
_entity_poly.pdbx_seq_one_letter_code
_entity_poly.pdbx_strand_id
1 'polypeptide(L)'
;MNRTIVAFLVAPLWVPLAFMIVGAFGRQMELAALYAVSGGMATYAATLIFGYPALALMWRCKLTGPWTAAVVGLAIGILSFFTFMIGVGLFLVDAKGGSVRKMLRNDIDNLINARISLVDFQGLVAPGLVGVVIGLTLWAIARPDRRALP
;
A
#
# COMPACT_ATOMS: atom_id res chain seq x y z
N MET A 1 -18.48 11.73 14.42
CA MET A 1 -17.13 11.70 13.82
C MET A 1 -17.26 11.68 12.30
N ASN A 2 -16.51 12.51 11.56
CA ASN A 2 -16.60 12.57 10.09
C ASN A 2 -16.21 11.20 9.51
N ARG A 3 -17.14 10.50 8.86
CA ARG A 3 -16.95 9.13 8.32
C ARG A 3 -15.74 9.03 7.41
N THR A 4 -15.40 10.12 6.72
CA THR A 4 -14.17 10.24 5.93
C THR A 4 -12.94 10.00 6.77
N ILE A 5 -12.82 10.67 7.92
CA ILE A 5 -11.67 10.53 8.83
C ILE A 5 -11.56 9.09 9.30
N VAL A 6 -12.68 8.46 9.65
CA VAL A 6 -12.70 7.03 10.02
C VAL A 6 -12.16 6.15 8.89
N ALA A 7 -12.58 6.40 7.66
CA ALA A 7 -12.13 5.63 6.50
C ALA A 7 -10.60 5.74 6.31
N PHE A 8 -10.03 6.95 6.43
CA PHE A 8 -8.58 7.17 6.33
C PHE A 8 -7.79 6.59 7.49
N LEU A 9 -8.40 6.43 8.66
CA LEU A 9 -7.76 5.77 9.81
C LEU A 9 -7.79 4.25 9.70
N VAL A 10 -8.91 3.69 9.25
CA VAL A 10 -9.16 2.24 9.24
C VAL A 10 -8.55 1.56 8.01
N ALA A 11 -8.71 2.15 6.82
CA ALA A 11 -8.32 1.46 5.58
C ALA A 11 -6.82 1.11 5.51
N PRO A 12 -5.86 1.96 5.93
CA PRO A 12 -4.45 1.61 5.89
C PRO A 12 -4.05 0.46 6.83
N LEU A 13 -4.87 0.11 7.83
CA LEU A 13 -4.59 -0.98 8.78
C LEU A 13 -4.53 -2.36 8.11
N TRP A 14 -5.09 -2.51 6.90
CA TRP A 14 -4.99 -3.74 6.13
C TRP A 14 -3.54 -4.12 5.80
N VAL A 15 -2.63 -3.15 5.66
CA VAL A 15 -1.22 -3.41 5.33
C VAL A 15 -0.46 -4.05 6.49
N PRO A 16 -0.38 -3.46 7.70
CA PRO A 16 0.28 -4.11 8.82
C PRO A 16 -0.39 -5.44 9.19
N LEU A 17 -1.72 -5.56 9.02
CA LEU A 17 -2.41 -6.82 9.20
C LEU A 17 -1.93 -7.90 8.20
N ALA A 18 -1.80 -7.55 6.92
CA ALA A 18 -1.28 -8.46 5.90
C ALA A 18 0.16 -8.90 6.22
N PHE A 19 1.03 -7.97 6.64
CA PHE A 19 2.40 -8.31 7.05
C PHE A 19 2.45 -9.20 8.30
N MET A 20 1.58 -8.98 9.29
CA MET A 20 1.50 -9.85 10.46
C MET A 20 1.06 -11.27 10.10
N ILE A 21 0.08 -11.41 9.20
CA ILE A 21 -0.37 -12.72 8.71
C ILE A 21 0.78 -13.44 8.01
N VAL A 22 1.44 -12.79 7.05
CA VAL A 22 2.59 -13.37 6.33
C VAL A 22 3.73 -13.72 7.28
N GLY A 23 4.04 -12.83 8.22
CA GLY A 23 5.09 -13.03 9.23
C GLY A 23 4.83 -14.20 10.17
N ALA A 24 3.57 -14.42 10.55
CA ALA A 24 3.16 -15.54 11.39
C ALA A 24 3.42 -16.90 10.71
N PHE A 25 3.26 -16.98 9.40
CA PHE A 25 3.53 -18.21 8.63
C PHE A 25 5.01 -18.39 8.26
N GLY A 26 5.80 -17.30 8.17
CA GLY A 26 7.17 -17.32 7.66
C GLY A 26 8.30 -17.57 8.67
N ARG A 27 8.01 -17.76 9.97
CA ARG A 27 9.04 -17.88 11.05
C ARG A 27 10.04 -16.71 11.13
N GLN A 28 9.75 -15.56 10.54
CA GLN A 28 10.60 -14.34 10.56
C GLN A 28 9.87 -13.18 11.24
N MET A 29 9.48 -13.36 12.52
CA MET A 29 8.64 -12.40 13.23
C MET A 29 9.30 -11.03 13.42
N GLU A 30 10.62 -10.97 13.61
CA GLU A 30 11.33 -9.69 13.79
C GLU A 30 11.31 -8.82 12.53
N LEU A 31 11.54 -9.42 11.35
CA LEU A 31 11.46 -8.73 10.08
C LEU A 31 10.01 -8.35 9.76
N ALA A 32 9.05 -9.24 10.04
CA ALA A 32 7.64 -8.95 9.85
C ALA A 32 7.17 -7.75 10.68
N ALA A 33 7.64 -7.61 11.92
CA ALA A 33 7.34 -6.44 12.75
C ALA A 33 7.92 -5.15 12.16
N LEU A 34 9.18 -5.18 11.70
CA LEU A 34 9.80 -4.02 11.05
C LEU A 34 9.07 -3.61 9.76
N TYR A 35 8.71 -4.59 8.91
CA TYR A 35 7.93 -4.34 7.69
C TYR A 35 6.50 -3.90 7.99
N ALA A 36 5.87 -4.42 9.05
CA ALA A 36 4.53 -4.00 9.45
C ALA A 36 4.54 -2.54 9.92
N VAL A 37 5.53 -2.13 10.73
CA VAL A 37 5.64 -0.75 11.20
C VAL A 37 5.99 0.20 10.05
N SER A 38 7.05 -0.09 9.29
CA SER A 38 7.49 0.78 8.19
C SER A 38 6.48 0.82 7.04
N GLY A 39 5.92 -0.34 6.67
CA GLY A 39 4.86 -0.46 5.68
C GLY A 39 3.56 0.21 6.12
N GLY A 40 3.19 0.10 7.40
CA GLY A 40 2.06 0.82 7.98
C GLY A 40 2.22 2.34 7.84
N MET A 41 3.36 2.89 8.27
CA MET A 41 3.65 4.32 8.12
C MET A 41 3.63 4.78 6.65
N ALA A 42 4.26 4.01 5.76
CA ALA A 42 4.28 4.28 4.32
C ALA A 42 2.86 4.26 3.72
N THR A 43 2.01 3.32 4.15
CA THR A 43 0.63 3.21 3.67
C THR A 43 -0.23 4.37 4.13
N TYR A 44 -0.08 4.83 5.37
CA TYR A 44 -0.75 6.04 5.85
C TYR A 44 -0.34 7.26 5.03
N ALA A 45 0.96 7.44 4.79
CA ALA A 45 1.47 8.53 3.95
C ALA A 45 0.92 8.44 2.52
N ALA A 46 0.97 7.26 1.90
CA ALA A 46 0.48 7.03 0.55
C ALA A 46 -1.04 7.24 0.43
N THR A 47 -1.82 6.82 1.42
CA THR A 47 -3.27 7.02 1.42
C THR A 47 -3.62 8.51 1.53
N LEU A 48 -2.84 9.29 2.28
CA LEU A 48 -3.02 10.74 2.33
C LEU A 48 -2.59 11.43 1.02
N ILE A 49 -1.43 11.06 0.48
CA ILE A 49 -0.86 11.69 -0.73
C ILE A 49 -1.66 11.33 -1.98
N PHE A 50 -2.03 10.06 -2.15
CA PHE A 50 -2.70 9.56 -3.35
C PHE A 50 -4.19 9.28 -3.13
N GLY A 51 -4.56 8.69 -1.99
CA GLY A 51 -5.94 8.29 -1.70
C GLY A 51 -6.90 9.47 -1.52
N TYR A 52 -6.48 10.54 -0.84
CA TYR A 52 -7.29 11.75 -0.69
C TYR A 52 -7.62 12.44 -2.02
N PRO A 53 -6.65 12.80 -2.87
CA PRO A 53 -6.95 13.42 -4.16
C PRO A 53 -7.74 12.48 -5.08
N ALA A 54 -7.48 11.17 -5.04
CA ALA A 54 -8.25 10.20 -5.83
C ALA A 54 -9.73 10.15 -5.40
N LEU A 55 -10.02 10.14 -4.09
CA LEU A 55 -11.38 10.21 -3.56
C LEU A 55 -12.08 11.52 -3.92
N ALA A 56 -11.37 12.65 -3.78
CA ALA A 56 -11.90 13.95 -4.16
C ALA A 56 -12.24 14.02 -5.66
N LEU A 57 -11.37 13.45 -6.51
CA LEU A 57 -11.58 13.36 -7.95
C LEU A 57 -12.78 12.46 -8.29
N MET A 58 -12.86 11.27 -7.67
CA MET A 58 -13.99 10.35 -7.86
C MET A 58 -15.33 11.01 -7.50
N TRP A 59 -15.37 11.80 -6.42
CA TRP A 59 -16.58 12.54 -6.04
C TRP A 59 -16.95 13.61 -7.06
N ARG A 60 -15.96 14.37 -7.56
CA ARG A 60 -16.21 15.39 -8.61
C ARG A 60 -16.72 14.77 -9.91
N CYS A 61 -16.18 13.62 -10.31
CA CYS A 61 -16.57 12.91 -11.51
C CYS A 61 -17.82 12.03 -11.33
N LYS A 62 -18.43 12.00 -10.14
CA LYS A 62 -19.57 11.11 -9.80
C LYS A 62 -19.28 9.63 -10.04
N LEU A 63 -18.01 9.22 -9.96
CA LEU A 63 -17.57 7.83 -10.13
C LEU A 63 -17.65 7.09 -8.80
N THR A 64 -18.88 6.82 -8.34
CA THR A 64 -19.17 6.30 -6.99
C THR A 64 -19.33 4.79 -6.94
N GLY A 65 -18.96 4.05 -7.98
CA GLY A 65 -19.10 2.60 -8.02
C GLY A 65 -18.09 1.86 -7.12
N PRO A 66 -18.42 0.65 -6.63
CA PRO A 66 -17.46 -0.20 -5.93
C PRO A 66 -16.30 -0.62 -6.84
N TRP A 67 -16.58 -0.87 -8.13
CA TRP A 67 -15.57 -1.24 -9.11
C TRP A 67 -14.58 -0.11 -9.40
N THR A 68 -15.05 1.14 -9.47
CA THR A 68 -14.15 2.28 -9.65
C THR A 68 -13.23 2.44 -8.44
N ALA A 69 -13.75 2.28 -7.23
CA ALA A 69 -12.95 2.27 -6.01
C ALA A 69 -11.92 1.12 -5.98
N ALA A 70 -12.28 -0.07 -6.43
CA ALA A 70 -11.37 -1.21 -6.53
C ALA A 70 -10.23 -0.94 -7.53
N VAL A 71 -10.54 -0.46 -8.73
CA VAL A 71 -9.54 -0.16 -9.77
C VAL A 71 -8.60 0.97 -9.34
N VAL A 72 -9.15 2.03 -8.75
CA VAL A 72 -8.36 3.15 -8.21
C VAL A 72 -7.48 2.67 -7.05
N GLY A 73 -8.03 1.85 -6.14
CA GLY A 73 -7.28 1.24 -5.05
C GLY A 73 -6.12 0.38 -5.53
N LEU A 74 -6.33 -0.44 -6.57
CA LEU A 74 -5.29 -1.23 -7.22
C LEU A 74 -4.16 -0.35 -7.76
N ALA A 75 -4.51 0.68 -8.54
CA ALA A 75 -3.54 1.59 -9.13
C ALA A 75 -2.70 2.31 -8.06
N ILE A 76 -3.36 2.81 -7.00
CA ILE A 76 -2.68 3.46 -5.87
C ILE A 76 -1.79 2.45 -5.13
N GLY A 77 -2.24 1.21 -4.91
CA GLY A 77 -1.45 0.18 -4.25
C GLY A 77 -0.15 -0.12 -4.99
N ILE A 78 -0.21 -0.28 -6.31
CA ILE A 78 0.97 -0.48 -7.16
C ILE A 78 1.89 0.74 -7.13
N LEU A 79 1.35 1.95 -7.30
CA LEU A 79 2.14 3.18 -7.25
C LEU A 79 2.85 3.36 -5.91
N SER A 80 2.13 3.12 -4.81
CA SER A 80 2.67 3.21 -3.45
C SER A 80 3.79 2.22 -3.21
N PHE A 81 3.66 1.00 -3.74
CA PHE A 81 4.72 0.00 -3.68
C PHE A 81 5.99 0.46 -4.40
N PHE A 82 5.88 1.01 -5.62
CA PHE A 82 7.04 1.56 -6.32
C PHE A 82 7.66 2.74 -5.57
N THR A 83 6.86 3.68 -5.06
CA THR A 83 7.35 4.80 -4.25
C THR A 83 8.09 4.31 -3.02
N PHE A 84 7.56 3.30 -2.33
CA PHE A 84 8.21 2.69 -1.18
C PHE A 84 9.53 2.02 -1.55
N MET A 85 9.56 1.20 -2.60
CA MET A 85 10.78 0.52 -3.07
C MET A 85 11.87 1.52 -3.47
N ILE A 86 11.52 2.58 -4.18
CA ILE A 86 12.45 3.66 -4.55
C ILE A 86 12.95 4.38 -3.28
N GLY A 87 12.05 4.75 -2.37
CA GLY A 87 12.40 5.45 -1.13
C GLY A 87 13.33 4.63 -0.23
N VAL A 88 13.04 3.35 -0.05
CA VAL A 88 13.89 2.41 0.70
C VAL A 88 15.23 2.22 -0.02
N GLY A 89 15.22 2.06 -1.34
CA GLY A 89 16.43 1.95 -2.15
C GLY A 89 17.36 3.15 -1.97
N LEU A 90 16.82 4.37 -2.04
CA LEU A 90 17.59 5.61 -1.83
C LEU A 90 18.13 5.69 -0.39
N PHE A 91 17.31 5.40 0.61
CA PHE A 91 17.72 5.46 2.02
C PHE A 91 18.86 4.48 2.33
N LEU A 92 18.86 3.30 1.71
CA LEU A 92 19.90 2.29 1.89
C LEU A 92 21.20 2.56 1.12
N VAL A 93 21.16 3.41 0.10
CA VAL A 93 22.38 3.88 -0.57
C VAL A 93 23.21 4.75 0.38
N ASP A 94 22.55 5.56 1.21
CA ASP A 94 23.20 6.47 2.17
C ASP A 94 23.58 5.82 3.50
N ALA A 95 22.94 4.70 3.88
CA ALA A 95 23.27 3.95 5.09
C ALA A 95 24.63 3.25 4.98
N LYS A 96 25.71 3.93 5.42
CA LYS A 96 27.11 3.45 5.33
C LYS A 96 27.49 2.23 6.19
N GLY A 97 26.57 1.53 6.85
CA GLY A 97 26.94 0.44 7.78
C GLY A 97 25.90 -0.68 7.90
N GLY A 98 26.37 -1.93 7.75
CA GLY A 98 25.72 -3.10 8.34
C GLY A 98 24.90 -3.99 7.41
N SER A 99 24.83 -5.28 7.76
CA SER A 99 24.25 -6.43 7.05
C SER A 99 22.92 -6.19 6.30
N VAL A 100 22.07 -5.28 6.79
CA VAL A 100 20.78 -4.93 6.18
C VAL A 100 20.95 -4.38 4.76
N ARG A 101 21.99 -3.56 4.51
CA ARG A 101 22.29 -3.06 3.16
C ARG A 101 22.66 -4.19 2.21
N LYS A 102 23.40 -5.21 2.66
CA LYS A 102 23.77 -6.36 1.83
C LYS A 102 22.56 -7.24 1.52
N MET A 103 21.69 -7.50 2.49
CA MET A 103 20.45 -8.26 2.26
C MET A 103 19.51 -7.52 1.30
N LEU A 104 19.24 -6.23 1.53
CA LEU A 104 18.35 -5.50 0.64
C LEU A 104 18.97 -5.20 -0.73
N ARG A 105 20.28 -5.00 -0.82
CA ARG A 105 20.97 -4.90 -2.11
C ARG A 105 20.91 -6.23 -2.85
N ASN A 106 21.01 -7.37 -2.18
CA ASN A 106 20.82 -8.67 -2.81
C ASN A 106 19.37 -8.84 -3.30
N ASP A 107 18.36 -8.39 -2.54
CA ASP A 107 16.97 -8.44 -3.01
C ASP A 107 16.72 -7.51 -4.20
N ILE A 108 17.28 -6.29 -4.17
CA ILE A 108 17.19 -5.32 -5.28
C ILE A 108 17.98 -5.83 -6.49
N ASP A 109 19.18 -6.35 -6.31
CA ASP A 109 20.00 -6.92 -7.39
C ASP A 109 19.35 -8.20 -7.92
N ASN A 110 18.64 -8.99 -7.10
CA ASN A 110 17.83 -10.10 -7.57
C ASN A 110 16.64 -9.59 -8.39
N LEU A 111 15.99 -8.50 -7.99
CA LEU A 111 14.91 -7.87 -8.75
C LEU A 111 15.40 -7.24 -10.07
N ILE A 112 16.61 -6.67 -10.09
CA ILE A 112 17.21 -6.03 -11.28
C ILE A 112 17.83 -7.07 -12.22
N ASN A 113 18.54 -8.07 -11.69
CA ASN A 113 19.17 -9.14 -12.47
C ASN A 113 18.17 -10.24 -12.88
N ALA A 114 17.00 -10.32 -12.25
CA ALA A 114 15.81 -10.93 -12.83
C ALA A 114 15.35 -10.09 -14.03
N ARG A 115 16.14 -10.11 -15.11
CA ARG A 115 15.79 -9.60 -16.44
C ARG A 115 14.37 -10.03 -16.78
N ILE A 116 13.42 -9.08 -16.79
CA ILE A 116 12.13 -9.11 -17.52
C ILE A 116 11.59 -10.54 -17.72
N SER A 117 11.57 -11.34 -16.67
CA SER A 117 10.96 -12.65 -16.66
C SER A 117 9.72 -12.43 -15.85
N LEU A 118 8.71 -11.76 -16.46
CA LEU A 118 7.40 -11.54 -15.84
C LEU A 118 7.53 -11.29 -14.34
N VAL A 119 8.14 -10.16 -13.94
CA VAL A 119 8.25 -9.66 -12.54
C VAL A 119 7.19 -10.35 -11.70
N ASP A 120 7.62 -11.34 -10.91
CA ASP A 120 6.77 -12.35 -10.29
C ASP A 120 5.36 -11.81 -10.12
N PHE A 121 4.39 -12.32 -10.89
CA PHE A 121 3.02 -11.80 -10.87
C PHE A 121 2.55 -11.62 -9.41
N GLN A 122 3.01 -12.50 -8.52
CA GLN A 122 2.84 -12.45 -7.07
C GLN A 122 3.36 -11.16 -6.38
N GLY A 123 4.53 -10.63 -6.76
CA GLY A 123 5.15 -9.44 -6.18
C GLY A 123 4.43 -8.12 -6.49
N LEU A 124 3.73 -8.02 -7.62
CA LEU A 124 2.86 -6.88 -7.96
C LEU A 124 1.38 -7.12 -7.61
N VAL A 125 0.93 -8.37 -7.68
CA VAL A 125 -0.44 -8.75 -7.33
C VAL A 125 -0.70 -8.55 -5.85
N ALA A 126 0.23 -8.92 -4.97
CA ALA A 126 0.05 -8.72 -3.52
C ALA A 126 -0.21 -7.25 -3.15
N PRO A 127 0.64 -6.26 -3.49
CA PRO A 127 0.38 -4.86 -3.18
C PRO A 127 -0.84 -4.31 -3.92
N GLY A 128 -1.10 -4.76 -5.16
CA GLY A 128 -2.30 -4.39 -5.90
C GLY A 128 -3.59 -4.86 -5.24
N LEU A 129 -3.65 -6.13 -4.79
CA LEU A 129 -4.80 -6.69 -4.08
C LEU A 129 -5.03 -6.02 -2.73
N VAL A 130 -3.97 -5.73 -1.98
CA VAL A 130 -4.10 -4.97 -0.74
C VAL A 130 -4.62 -3.57 -1.05
N GLY A 131 -4.16 -2.93 -2.13
CA GLY A 131 -4.71 -1.67 -2.64
C GLY A 131 -6.21 -1.74 -2.96
N VAL A 132 -6.68 -2.83 -3.59
CA VAL A 132 -8.11 -3.08 -3.83
C VAL A 132 -8.89 -3.12 -2.52
N VAL A 133 -8.40 -3.87 -1.53
CA VAL A 133 -9.07 -3.99 -0.22
C VAL A 133 -9.14 -2.63 0.49
N ILE A 134 -8.06 -1.84 0.45
CA ILE A 134 -8.04 -0.47 0.98
C ILE A 134 -9.07 0.40 0.25
N GLY A 135 -9.07 0.40 -1.08
CA GLY A 135 -10.00 1.19 -1.90
C GLY A 135 -11.47 0.85 -1.65
N LEU A 136 -11.79 -0.44 -1.57
CA LEU A 136 -13.13 -0.92 -1.22
C LEU A 136 -13.52 -0.55 0.21
N THR A 137 -12.59 -0.62 1.16
CA THR A 137 -12.82 -0.21 2.56
C THR A 137 -13.09 1.29 2.65
N LEU A 138 -12.28 2.10 1.97
CA LEU A 138 -12.49 3.55 1.88
C LEU A 138 -13.86 3.87 1.29
N TRP A 139 -14.24 3.20 0.22
CA TRP A 139 -15.55 3.37 -0.42
C TRP A 139 -16.71 2.94 0.48
N ALA A 140 -16.59 1.78 1.13
CA ALA A 140 -17.64 1.24 2.00
C ALA A 140 -17.94 2.18 3.18
N ILE A 141 -16.89 2.76 3.79
CA ILE A 141 -17.02 3.65 4.95
C ILE A 141 -17.39 5.08 4.52
N ALA A 142 -16.74 5.62 3.50
CA ALA A 142 -16.92 7.00 3.03
C ALA A 142 -17.95 7.14 1.88
N ARG A 143 -18.88 6.19 1.76
CA ARG A 143 -19.79 6.04 0.62
C ARG A 143 -20.47 7.37 0.21
N PRO A 144 -20.39 7.77 -1.07
CA PRO A 144 -20.90 9.07 -1.53
C PRO A 144 -22.42 9.20 -1.39
N ASP A 145 -23.17 8.13 -1.66
CA ASP A 145 -24.64 8.12 -1.67
C ASP A 145 -25.26 8.45 -0.30
N ARG A 146 -24.49 8.29 0.79
CA ARG A 146 -24.94 8.61 2.16
C ARG A 146 -24.61 10.03 2.61
N ARG A 147 -23.97 10.84 1.75
CA ARG A 147 -23.80 12.28 1.94
C ARG A 147 -24.92 13.08 1.27
N ALA A 148 -25.74 12.43 0.46
CA ALA A 148 -26.97 12.98 -0.10
C ALA A 148 -28.15 12.71 0.83
N LEU A 149 -28.08 13.19 2.07
CA LEU A 149 -29.26 13.58 2.83
C LEU A 149 -28.93 14.96 3.42
N PRO A 150 -29.84 15.93 3.23
CA PRO A 150 -29.60 17.37 3.42
C PRO A 150 -29.10 17.75 4.81
#